data_AF-A0A496QBU6-F1
#
_entry.id   AF-A0A496QBU6-F1
#
_cell.length_a   1.000
_cell.length_b   1.000
_cell.length_c   1.000
_cell.angle_alpha   90.00
_cell.angle_beta   90.00
_cell.angle_gamma   90.00
#
_symmetry.space_group_name_H-M   'P 1'
#
loop_
_entity.id
_entity.type
_entity.pdbx_description
1 polymer ?
#
loop_
_entity_poly.entity_id
_entity_poly.type
_entity_poly.pdbx_seq_one_letter_code
_entity_poly.pdbx_strand_id
1 'polypeptide(L)'
;MDFRKTQKISFIEGIAYNAAFILTQGFIITGLAFQFNATERILAIIGVIPMISQMLQVFSPRLFKISGNRKRAMLISASIARYSFTVIPLFLLLNLRNQYLLLISLLIFGAFNSLTGNFWTSIMKDIIPEKKLGRFFGLRNLLISLSSMVLLYFYSFLIDSLGDRKGFLLVATLGAFSAVVSRLLLGKYDDPPKKTLITGNIFSKALKDERFKKFLTFALFWNFTIALASPFFSYHQIVNLKLSYSYLSILGFIATGVSMVFYFWWGKLADRIGHQSVAEFSIFTASFLASMWLFMNEHTFKFLLPIDS
;
A
#
# COMPACT_ATOMS: atom_id res chain seq x y z
N MET A 1 0.37 -22.42 -22.98
CA MET A 1 -0.05 -22.87 -21.64
C MET A 1 -1.18 -21.97 -21.17
N ASP A 2 -2.34 -22.55 -20.83
CA ASP A 2 -3.48 -21.77 -20.32
C ASP A 2 -3.39 -21.66 -18.79
N PHE A 3 -3.07 -20.46 -18.29
CA PHE A 3 -2.93 -20.17 -16.86
C PHE A 3 -4.23 -19.71 -16.19
N ARG A 4 -5.40 -19.98 -16.80
CA ARG A 4 -6.74 -19.66 -16.24
C ARG A 4 -6.92 -20.12 -14.80
N LYS A 5 -6.36 -21.27 -14.42
CA LYS A 5 -6.45 -21.79 -13.05
C LYS A 5 -5.79 -20.84 -12.04
N THR A 6 -4.54 -20.45 -12.30
CA THR A 6 -3.81 -19.52 -11.43
C THR A 6 -4.49 -18.14 -11.39
N GLN A 7 -5.02 -17.66 -12.52
CA GLN A 7 -5.81 -16.42 -12.56
C GLN A 7 -7.05 -16.47 -11.65
N LYS A 8 -7.83 -17.57 -11.71
CA LYS A 8 -9.01 -17.75 -10.83
C LYS A 8 -8.62 -17.83 -9.35
N ILE A 9 -7.59 -18.61 -9.03
CA ILE A 9 -7.08 -18.76 -7.66
C ILE A 9 -6.62 -17.41 -7.13
N SER A 10 -6.06 -16.54 -7.97
CA SER A 10 -5.57 -15.22 -7.58
C SER A 10 -6.64 -14.25 -7.05
N PHE A 11 -7.89 -14.38 -7.51
CA PHE A 11 -9.00 -13.60 -6.97
C PHE A 11 -9.36 -14.06 -5.55
N ILE A 12 -9.53 -15.38 -5.36
CA ILE A 12 -9.88 -15.96 -4.05
C ILE A 12 -8.75 -15.74 -3.04
N GLU A 13 -7.51 -15.95 -3.48
CA GLU A 13 -6.32 -15.72 -2.66
C GLU A 13 -6.21 -14.26 -2.23
N GLY A 14 -6.49 -13.31 -3.13
CA GLY A 14 -6.50 -11.89 -2.80
C GLY A 14 -7.51 -11.54 -1.71
N ILE A 15 -8.72 -12.10 -1.77
CA ILE A 15 -9.76 -11.91 -0.74
C ILE A 15 -9.36 -12.57 0.58
N ALA A 16 -8.85 -13.80 0.55
CA ALA A 16 -8.40 -14.51 1.75
C ALA A 16 -7.23 -13.78 2.44
N TYR A 17 -6.27 -13.27 1.66
CA TYR A 17 -5.21 -12.43 2.20
C TYR A 17 -5.77 -11.14 2.80
N ASN A 18 -6.70 -10.48 2.11
CA ASN A 18 -7.29 -9.22 2.55
C ASN A 18 -7.98 -9.34 3.93
N ALA A 19 -8.63 -10.47 4.19
CA ALA A 19 -9.23 -10.76 5.50
C ALA A 19 -8.22 -10.78 6.66
N ALA A 20 -6.95 -11.12 6.41
CA ALA A 20 -5.88 -10.96 7.39
C ALA A 20 -5.29 -9.54 7.37
N PHE A 21 -5.16 -8.94 6.19
CA PHE A 21 -4.50 -7.64 6.02
C PHE A 21 -5.27 -6.47 6.65
N ILE A 22 -6.60 -6.49 6.63
CA ILE A 22 -7.43 -5.44 7.25
C ILE A 22 -7.16 -5.30 8.75
N LEU A 23 -6.79 -6.39 9.42
CA LEU A 23 -6.43 -6.39 10.85
C LEU A 23 -5.14 -5.63 11.16
N THR A 24 -4.33 -5.33 10.14
CA THR A 24 -3.10 -4.55 10.29
C THR A 24 -3.28 -3.09 9.87
N GLN A 25 -4.52 -2.62 9.67
CA GLN A 25 -4.83 -1.30 9.12
C GLN A 25 -5.97 -0.60 9.89
N GLY A 26 -6.01 0.72 9.80
CA GLY A 26 -7.12 1.55 10.29
C GLY A 26 -7.38 1.45 11.80
N PHE A 27 -8.65 1.57 12.20
CA PHE A 27 -9.03 1.55 13.62
C PHE A 27 -8.97 0.13 14.22
N ILE A 28 -9.07 -0.93 13.40
CA ILE A 28 -9.02 -2.32 13.90
C ILE A 28 -7.64 -2.64 14.46
N ILE A 29 -6.55 -2.26 13.79
CA ILE A 29 -5.21 -2.46 14.36
C ILE A 29 -5.00 -1.64 15.62
N THR A 30 -5.57 -0.44 15.72
CA THR A 30 -5.53 0.38 16.93
C THR A 30 -6.21 -0.32 18.10
N GLY A 31 -7.43 -0.82 17.89
CA GLY A 31 -8.15 -1.58 18.92
C GLY A 31 -7.44 -2.88 19.30
N LEU A 32 -6.86 -3.59 18.33
CA LEU A 32 -6.04 -4.77 18.57
C LEU A 32 -4.79 -4.42 19.38
N ALA A 33 -4.14 -3.29 19.10
CA ALA A 33 -2.97 -2.82 19.84
C ALA A 33 -3.30 -2.50 21.31
N PHE A 34 -4.50 -1.96 21.59
CA PHE A 34 -4.97 -1.81 22.97
C PHE A 34 -5.17 -3.16 23.69
N GLN A 35 -5.53 -4.22 22.98
CA GLN A 35 -5.52 -5.57 23.57
C GLN A 35 -4.12 -6.03 24.00
N PHE A 36 -3.05 -5.45 23.46
CA PHE A 36 -1.67 -5.72 23.87
C PHE A 36 -1.07 -4.62 24.77
N ASN A 37 -1.91 -3.74 25.32
CA ASN A 37 -1.49 -2.60 26.15
C ASN A 37 -0.48 -1.69 25.44
N ALA A 38 -0.64 -1.50 24.13
CA ALA A 38 0.25 -0.66 23.34
C ALA A 38 0.18 0.81 23.78
N THR A 39 1.36 1.39 23.98
CA THR A 39 1.52 2.83 24.18
C THR A 39 1.37 3.59 22.85
N GLU A 40 1.10 4.90 22.92
CA GLU A 40 1.03 5.79 21.76
C GLU A 40 2.29 5.70 20.89
N ARG A 41 3.46 5.55 21.52
CA ARG A 41 4.75 5.39 20.81
C ARG A 41 4.78 4.12 19.96
N ILE A 42 4.35 2.99 20.50
CA ILE A 42 4.31 1.73 19.75
C ILE A 42 3.24 1.79 18.67
N LEU A 43 2.09 2.42 18.93
CA LEU A 43 1.05 2.62 17.93
C LEU A 43 1.55 3.46 16.75
N ALA A 44 2.30 4.53 17.01
CA ALA A 44 2.94 5.34 15.97
C ALA A 44 3.94 4.52 15.12
N ILE A 45 4.75 3.67 15.78
CA ILE A 45 5.66 2.76 15.07
C ILE A 45 4.89 1.75 14.21
N ILE A 46 3.79 1.17 14.73
CA ILE A 46 2.92 0.27 13.97
C ILE A 46 2.37 0.97 12.72
N GLY A 47 1.97 2.23 12.83
CA GLY A 47 1.45 3.03 11.72
C GLY A 47 2.43 3.19 10.55
N VAL A 48 3.75 3.19 10.80
CA VAL A 48 4.77 3.32 9.76
C VAL A 48 5.31 1.98 9.23
N ILE A 49 4.91 0.84 9.81
CA ILE A 49 5.32 -0.49 9.35
C ILE A 49 5.09 -0.70 7.84
N PRO A 50 3.94 -0.32 7.25
CA PRO A 50 3.72 -0.51 5.82
C PRO A 50 4.81 0.19 4.99
N MET A 51 5.17 1.43 5.34
CA MET A 51 6.17 2.22 4.62
C MET A 51 7.57 1.58 4.72
N ILE A 52 7.99 1.19 5.91
CA ILE A 52 9.27 0.50 6.13
C ILE A 52 9.31 -0.84 5.38
N SER A 53 8.19 -1.58 5.41
CA SER A 53 8.06 -2.86 4.72
C SER A 53 8.23 -2.72 3.21
N GLN A 54 7.75 -1.64 2.61
CA GLN A 54 7.95 -1.38 1.18
C GLN A 54 9.44 -1.19 0.83
N MET A 55 10.24 -0.62 1.73
CA MET A 55 11.70 -0.47 1.49
C MET A 55 12.41 -1.82 1.42
N LEU A 56 11.91 -2.84 2.14
CA LEU A 56 12.51 -4.18 2.17
C LEU A 56 12.35 -4.95 0.85
N GLN A 57 11.50 -4.48 -0.06
CA GLN A 57 11.40 -4.98 -1.44
C GLN A 57 12.74 -5.01 -2.17
N VAL A 58 13.66 -4.12 -1.81
CA VAL A 58 15.03 -4.05 -2.31
C VAL A 58 15.78 -5.38 -2.19
N PHE A 59 15.42 -6.22 -1.22
CA PHE A 59 16.04 -7.52 -0.98
C PHE A 59 15.47 -8.67 -1.82
N SER A 60 14.38 -8.45 -2.57
CA SER A 60 13.74 -9.47 -3.42
C SER A 60 14.73 -10.16 -4.37
N PRO A 61 15.67 -9.45 -5.05
CA PRO A 61 16.66 -10.11 -5.92
C PRO A 61 17.62 -11.03 -5.17
N ARG A 62 17.99 -10.72 -3.92
CA ARG A 62 18.85 -11.59 -3.09
C ARG A 62 18.10 -12.86 -2.71
N LEU A 63 16.86 -12.73 -2.26
CA LEU A 63 16.02 -13.87 -1.91
C LEU A 63 15.72 -14.77 -3.12
N PHE A 64 15.54 -14.17 -4.31
CA PHE A 64 15.44 -14.91 -5.57
C PHE A 64 16.69 -15.76 -5.85
N LYS A 65 17.89 -15.18 -5.71
CA LYS A 65 19.17 -15.90 -5.92
C LYS A 65 19.32 -17.08 -4.97
N ILE A 66 18.99 -16.89 -3.69
CA ILE A 66 19.08 -17.96 -2.68
C ILE A 66 18.06 -19.06 -2.94
N SER A 67 16.83 -18.69 -3.31
CA SER A 67 15.74 -19.66 -3.51
C SER A 67 15.82 -20.40 -4.84
N GLY A 68 16.55 -19.86 -5.83
CA GLY A 68 16.67 -20.37 -7.20
C GLY A 68 15.40 -20.26 -8.07
N ASN A 69 14.23 -20.14 -7.45
CA ASN A 69 12.92 -20.14 -8.10
C ASN A 69 12.00 -19.05 -7.49
N ARG A 70 11.25 -18.31 -8.33
CA ARG A 70 10.38 -17.20 -7.88
C ARG A 70 9.24 -17.71 -7.02
N LYS A 71 8.55 -18.77 -7.44
CA LYS A 71 7.52 -19.41 -6.63
C LYS A 71 8.07 -19.86 -5.28
N ARG A 72 9.26 -20.45 -5.24
CA ARG A 72 9.87 -20.85 -3.96
C ARG A 72 10.15 -19.65 -3.06
N ALA A 73 10.72 -18.58 -3.61
CA ALA A 73 10.95 -17.34 -2.86
C ALA A 73 9.63 -16.73 -2.35
N MET A 74 8.60 -16.66 -3.21
CA MET A 74 7.26 -16.22 -2.85
C MET A 74 6.66 -17.03 -1.70
N LEU A 75 6.77 -18.37 -1.76
CA LEU A 75 6.21 -19.26 -0.73
C LEU A 75 6.96 -19.17 0.59
N ILE A 76 8.28 -19.00 0.57
CA ILE A 76 9.08 -18.78 1.78
C ILE A 76 8.66 -17.45 2.42
N SER A 77 8.63 -16.36 1.66
CA SER A 77 8.19 -15.06 2.16
C SER A 77 6.74 -15.11 2.67
N ALA A 78 5.83 -15.70 1.92
CA ALA A 78 4.44 -15.82 2.32
C ALA A 78 4.31 -16.65 3.60
N SER A 79 5.05 -17.74 3.73
CA SER A 79 5.00 -18.59 4.93
C SER A 79 5.45 -17.79 6.16
N ILE A 80 6.59 -17.09 6.08
CA ILE A 80 7.09 -16.29 7.20
C ILE A 80 6.08 -15.21 7.60
N ALA A 81 5.52 -14.48 6.63
CA ALA A 81 4.52 -13.46 6.91
C ALA A 81 3.24 -14.05 7.53
N ARG A 82 2.65 -15.07 6.92
CA ARG A 82 1.36 -15.61 7.37
C ARG A 82 1.47 -16.28 8.74
N TYR A 83 2.54 -17.02 9.01
CA TYR A 83 2.74 -17.65 10.31
C TYR A 83 3.09 -16.64 11.41
N SER A 84 3.80 -15.54 11.10
CA SER A 84 4.03 -14.46 12.09
C SER A 84 2.73 -13.73 12.47
N PHE A 85 1.72 -13.76 11.61
CA PHE A 85 0.38 -13.26 11.93
C PHE A 85 -0.43 -14.27 12.77
N THR A 86 -0.31 -15.56 12.46
CA THR A 86 -1.03 -16.63 13.19
C THR A 86 -0.68 -16.71 14.68
N VAL A 87 0.50 -16.23 15.11
CA VAL A 87 0.84 -16.18 16.54
C VAL A 87 0.07 -15.11 17.32
N ILE A 88 -0.50 -14.09 16.67
CA ILE A 88 -1.26 -13.01 17.34
C ILE A 88 -2.46 -13.53 18.13
N PRO A 89 -3.40 -14.31 17.55
CA PRO A 89 -4.49 -14.89 18.32
C PRO A 89 -4.02 -15.85 19.40
N LEU A 90 -2.88 -16.55 19.22
CA LEU A 90 -2.30 -17.39 20.27
C LEU A 90 -1.85 -16.56 21.49
N PHE A 91 -1.24 -15.40 21.26
CA PHE A 91 -0.88 -14.48 22.36
C PHE A 91 -2.11 -13.97 23.09
N LEU A 92 -3.19 -13.65 22.38
CA LEU A 92 -4.46 -13.24 23.01
C LEU A 92 -5.09 -14.38 23.81
N LEU A 93 -5.09 -15.60 23.29
CA LEU A 93 -5.61 -16.80 23.95
C LEU A 93 -4.85 -17.10 25.24
N LEU A 94 -3.51 -17.03 25.19
CA LEU A 94 -2.62 -17.26 26.34
C LEU A 94 -2.51 -16.04 27.26
N ASN A 95 -3.25 -14.96 26.99
CA ASN A 95 -3.22 -13.71 27.73
C ASN A 95 -1.82 -13.04 27.81
N LEU A 96 -0.97 -13.27 26.81
CA LEU A 96 0.36 -12.66 26.65
C LEU A 96 0.22 -11.25 26.04
N ARG A 97 -0.31 -10.30 26.81
CA ARG A 97 -0.67 -8.94 26.38
C ARG A 97 0.53 -7.97 26.41
N ASN A 98 1.56 -8.28 25.62
CA ASN A 98 2.77 -7.47 25.51
C ASN A 98 2.86 -6.77 24.15
N GLN A 99 2.92 -5.44 24.15
CA GLN A 99 3.01 -4.59 22.96
C GLN A 99 4.18 -4.95 22.01
N TYR A 100 5.31 -5.42 22.54
CA TYR A 100 6.46 -5.81 21.73
C TYR A 100 6.24 -7.13 20.97
N LEU A 101 5.44 -8.05 21.52
CA LEU A 101 5.06 -9.28 20.81
C LEU A 101 4.19 -8.96 19.59
N LEU A 102 3.23 -8.05 19.75
CA LEU A 102 2.43 -7.56 18.63
C LEU A 102 3.31 -6.86 17.59
N LEU A 103 4.16 -5.92 18.05
CA LEU A 103 5.04 -5.15 17.17
C LEU A 103 5.95 -6.05 16.33
N ILE A 104 6.63 -7.02 16.93
CA ILE A 104 7.55 -7.90 16.20
C ILE A 104 6.82 -8.80 15.20
N SER A 105 5.63 -9.31 15.58
CA SER A 105 4.76 -10.08 14.67
C SER A 105 4.35 -9.27 13.44
N LEU A 106 3.97 -8.00 13.64
CA LEU A 106 3.56 -7.10 12.55
C LEU A 106 4.74 -6.64 11.69
N LEU A 107 5.91 -6.41 12.29
CA LEU A 107 7.13 -6.09 11.55
C LEU A 107 7.53 -7.23 10.62
N ILE A 108 7.54 -8.47 11.13
CA ILE A 108 7.83 -9.66 10.33
C ILE A 108 6.74 -9.84 9.25
N PHE A 109 5.47 -9.69 9.62
CA PHE A 109 4.35 -9.79 8.68
C PHE A 109 4.53 -8.79 7.54
N GLY A 110 4.70 -7.50 7.84
CA GLY A 110 4.85 -6.44 6.84
C GLY A 110 6.05 -6.68 5.93
N ALA A 111 7.22 -6.93 6.52
CA ALA A 111 8.47 -7.14 5.81
C ALA A 111 8.38 -8.25 4.76
N PHE A 112 7.92 -9.43 5.18
CA PHE A 112 7.84 -10.59 4.29
C PHE A 112 6.62 -10.57 3.38
N ASN A 113 5.54 -9.88 3.77
CA ASN A 113 4.40 -9.67 2.90
C ASN A 113 4.73 -8.78 1.70
N SER A 114 5.53 -7.74 1.93
CA SER A 114 6.07 -6.87 0.88
C SER A 114 6.91 -7.64 -0.15
N LEU A 115 7.81 -8.53 0.33
CA LEU A 115 8.56 -9.44 -0.53
C LEU A 115 7.64 -10.40 -1.31
N THR A 116 6.61 -10.94 -0.66
CA THR A 116 5.61 -11.82 -1.30
C THR A 116 4.90 -11.10 -2.44
N GLY A 117 4.45 -9.86 -2.21
CA GLY A 117 3.79 -9.03 -3.22
C GLY A 117 4.64 -8.78 -4.46
N ASN A 118 5.96 -8.64 -4.28
CA ASN A 118 6.89 -8.49 -5.40
C ASN A 118 6.98 -9.73 -6.30
N PHE A 119 7.18 -10.90 -5.70
CA PHE A 119 7.23 -12.15 -6.47
C PHE A 119 5.90 -12.46 -7.11
N TRP A 120 4.80 -12.25 -6.38
CA TRP A 120 3.45 -12.40 -6.89
C TRP A 120 3.22 -11.51 -8.12
N THR A 121 3.58 -10.23 -8.04
CA THR A 121 3.44 -9.28 -9.17
C THR A 121 4.25 -9.74 -10.38
N SER A 122 5.49 -10.22 -10.16
CA SER A 122 6.33 -10.74 -11.23
C SER A 122 5.72 -11.98 -11.90
N ILE A 123 5.21 -12.95 -11.12
CA ILE A 123 4.58 -14.17 -11.65
C ILE A 123 3.29 -13.82 -12.40
N MET A 124 2.43 -12.97 -11.83
CA MET A 124 1.17 -12.60 -12.45
C MET A 124 1.35 -11.83 -13.76
N LYS A 125 2.37 -10.96 -13.86
CA LYS A 125 2.71 -10.27 -15.13
C LYS A 125 3.10 -11.23 -16.25
N ASP A 126 3.75 -12.36 -15.93
CA ASP A 126 4.10 -13.37 -16.94
C ASP A 126 2.89 -14.27 -17.32
N ILE A 127 1.94 -14.44 -16.39
CA ILE A 127 0.72 -15.26 -16.56
C ILE A 127 -0.36 -14.54 -17.38
N ILE A 128 -0.50 -13.22 -17.19
CA ILE A 128 -1.60 -12.44 -17.77
C ILE A 128 -1.13 -11.82 -19.09
N PRO A 129 -1.89 -11.97 -20.19
CA PRO A 129 -1.59 -11.28 -21.45
C PRO A 129 -1.57 -9.76 -21.27
N GLU A 130 -0.60 -9.08 -21.88
CA GLU A 130 -0.37 -7.63 -21.71
C GLU A 130 -1.62 -6.78 -21.95
N LYS A 131 -2.35 -7.07 -23.05
CA LYS A 131 -3.63 -6.41 -23.40
C LYS A 131 -4.75 -6.56 -22.36
N LYS A 132 -4.62 -7.51 -21.42
CA LYS A 132 -5.62 -7.83 -20.39
C LYS A 132 -5.15 -7.48 -18.98
N LEU A 133 -3.93 -6.97 -18.79
CA LEU A 133 -3.36 -6.64 -17.48
C LEU A 133 -4.26 -5.66 -16.71
N GLY A 134 -4.60 -4.52 -17.32
CA GLY A 134 -5.44 -3.50 -16.68
C GLY A 134 -6.81 -4.03 -16.24
N ARG A 135 -7.50 -4.77 -17.11
CA ARG A 135 -8.80 -5.38 -16.79
C ARG A 135 -8.70 -6.42 -15.66
N PHE A 136 -7.66 -7.26 -15.66
CA PHE A 136 -7.45 -8.26 -14.62
C PHE A 136 -7.19 -7.61 -13.26
N PHE A 137 -6.23 -6.68 -13.18
CA PHE A 137 -5.89 -6.01 -11.94
C PHE A 137 -7.02 -5.09 -11.46
N GLY A 138 -7.74 -4.43 -12.37
CA GLY A 138 -8.93 -3.65 -12.04
C GLY A 138 -10.03 -4.49 -11.40
N LEU A 139 -10.37 -5.63 -11.99
CA LEU A 139 -11.35 -6.56 -11.42
C LEU A 139 -10.89 -7.12 -10.06
N ARG A 140 -9.61 -7.52 -9.96
CA ARG A 140 -9.07 -8.03 -8.69
C ARG A 140 -9.12 -6.98 -7.60
N ASN A 141 -8.74 -5.74 -7.90
CA ASN A 141 -8.79 -4.64 -6.94
C ASN A 141 -10.23 -4.31 -6.55
N LEU A 142 -11.18 -4.30 -7.49
CA LEU A 142 -12.60 -4.12 -7.20
C LEU A 142 -13.11 -5.19 -6.20
N LEU A 143 -12.82 -6.46 -6.45
CA LEU A 143 -13.22 -7.56 -5.57
C LEU A 143 -12.58 -7.44 -4.18
N ILE A 144 -11.30 -7.05 -4.12
CA ILE A 144 -10.62 -6.80 -2.84
C ILE A 144 -11.29 -5.63 -2.11
N SER A 145 -11.54 -4.50 -2.76
CA SER A 145 -12.19 -3.33 -2.16
C SER A 145 -13.59 -3.66 -1.62
N LEU A 146 -14.41 -4.36 -2.40
CA LEU A 146 -15.73 -4.82 -1.96
C LEU A 146 -15.61 -5.77 -0.76
N SER A 147 -14.68 -6.72 -0.81
CA SER A 147 -14.42 -7.59 0.34
C SER A 147 -13.95 -6.81 1.56
N SER A 148 -13.17 -5.74 1.40
CA SER A 148 -12.73 -4.90 2.51
C SER A 148 -13.89 -4.20 3.21
N MET A 149 -14.84 -3.64 2.44
CA MET A 149 -16.02 -3.00 3.03
C MET A 149 -16.82 -4.00 3.87
N VAL A 150 -17.07 -5.19 3.33
CA VAL A 150 -17.82 -6.24 4.01
C VAL A 150 -17.07 -6.76 5.25
N LEU A 151 -15.78 -7.09 5.11
CA LEU A 151 -14.96 -7.64 6.19
C LEU A 151 -14.74 -6.63 7.30
N LEU A 152 -14.53 -5.35 6.97
CA LEU A 152 -14.35 -4.30 7.97
C LEU A 152 -15.62 -4.15 8.82
N TYR A 153 -16.80 -4.04 8.18
CA TYR A 153 -18.07 -4.00 8.89
C TYR A 153 -18.30 -5.26 9.72
N PHE A 154 -18.07 -6.44 9.14
CA PHE A 154 -18.24 -7.72 9.82
C PHE A 154 -17.34 -7.86 11.05
N TYR A 155 -16.08 -7.45 10.95
CA TYR A 155 -15.15 -7.48 12.07
C TYR A 155 -15.53 -6.48 13.16
N SER A 156 -15.92 -5.25 12.81
CA SER A 156 -16.44 -4.27 13.77
C SER A 156 -17.67 -4.81 14.51
N PHE A 157 -18.64 -5.35 13.76
CA PHE A 157 -19.85 -5.94 14.33
C PHE A 157 -19.54 -7.08 15.32
N LEU A 158 -18.60 -7.96 14.99
CA LEU A 158 -18.16 -9.04 15.88
C LEU A 158 -17.49 -8.50 17.16
N ILE A 159 -16.70 -7.43 17.03
CA ILE A 159 -16.03 -6.78 18.17
C ILE A 159 -17.07 -6.15 19.09
N ASP A 160 -17.98 -5.36 18.55
CA ASP A 160 -19.03 -4.67 19.30
C ASP A 160 -19.98 -5.66 19.99
N SER A 161 -20.34 -6.75 19.31
CA SER A 161 -21.30 -7.74 19.82
C SER A 161 -20.72 -8.65 20.90
N LEU A 162 -19.44 -9.00 20.82
CA LEU A 162 -18.78 -9.93 21.75
C LEU A 162 -17.99 -9.23 22.86
N GLY A 163 -17.83 -7.91 22.74
CA GLY A 163 -16.94 -7.10 23.55
C GLY A 163 -15.47 -7.27 23.17
N ASP A 164 -14.68 -6.22 23.39
CA ASP A 164 -13.28 -6.08 22.98
C ASP A 164 -12.46 -7.36 23.04
N ARG A 165 -12.31 -7.98 24.22
CA ARG A 165 -11.39 -9.11 24.40
C ARG A 165 -11.77 -10.34 23.57
N LYS A 166 -13.05 -10.75 23.60
CA LYS A 166 -13.52 -11.93 22.86
C LYS A 166 -13.66 -11.63 21.37
N GLY A 167 -14.10 -10.42 21.04
CA GLY A 167 -14.21 -9.92 19.68
C GLY A 167 -12.87 -9.91 18.95
N PHE A 168 -11.84 -9.25 19.52
CA PHE A 168 -10.51 -9.21 18.92
C PHE A 168 -9.86 -10.60 18.84
N LEU A 169 -10.07 -11.47 19.83
CA LEU A 169 -9.60 -12.86 19.75
C LEU A 169 -10.24 -13.61 18.57
N LEU A 170 -11.56 -13.50 18.41
CA LEU A 170 -12.28 -14.18 17.32
C LEU A 170 -11.84 -13.63 15.96
N VAL A 171 -11.81 -12.31 15.80
CA VAL A 171 -11.41 -11.67 14.55
C VAL A 171 -9.95 -11.98 14.21
N ALA A 172 -9.03 -11.93 15.19
CA ALA A 172 -7.64 -12.32 14.97
C ALA A 172 -7.51 -13.79 14.56
N THR A 173 -8.34 -14.68 15.12
CA THR A 173 -8.40 -16.10 14.74
C THR A 173 -8.90 -16.28 13.30
N LEU A 174 -9.97 -15.57 12.91
CA LEU A 174 -10.48 -15.58 11.53
C LEU A 174 -9.43 -15.05 10.54
N GLY A 175 -8.73 -13.98 10.91
CA GLY A 175 -7.63 -13.42 10.14
C GLY A 175 -6.47 -14.41 10.00
N ALA A 176 -6.07 -15.07 11.09
CA ALA A 176 -5.02 -16.08 11.08
C ALA A 176 -5.38 -17.30 10.22
N PHE A 177 -6.62 -17.77 10.30
CA PHE A 177 -7.12 -18.83 9.43
C PHE A 177 -7.06 -18.40 7.96
N SER A 178 -7.54 -17.20 7.65
CA SER A 178 -7.50 -16.63 6.30
C SER A 178 -6.08 -16.44 5.76
N ALA A 179 -5.13 -16.09 6.63
CA ALA A 179 -3.71 -16.00 6.31
C ALA A 179 -3.12 -17.36 5.89
N VAL A 180 -3.46 -18.44 6.61
CA VAL A 180 -3.04 -19.80 6.26
C VAL A 180 -3.68 -20.24 4.94
N VAL A 181 -4.97 -19.97 4.73
CA VAL A 181 -5.67 -20.24 3.47
C VAL A 181 -5.00 -19.52 2.30
N SER A 182 -4.66 -18.23 2.43
CA SER A 182 -3.89 -17.48 1.42
C SER A 182 -2.57 -18.18 1.09
N ARG A 183 -1.79 -18.59 2.10
CA ARG A 183 -0.53 -19.33 1.88
C ARG A 183 -0.76 -20.62 1.09
N LEU A 184 -1.79 -21.40 1.43
CA LEU A 184 -2.11 -22.66 0.74
C LEU A 184 -2.53 -22.42 -0.71
N LEU A 185 -3.29 -21.35 -0.97
CA LEU A 185 -3.69 -20.97 -2.33
C LEU A 185 -2.50 -20.51 -3.16
N LEU A 186 -1.56 -19.74 -2.59
CA LEU A 186 -0.30 -19.37 -3.26
C LEU A 186 0.51 -20.60 -3.69
N GLY A 187 0.46 -21.70 -2.92
CA GLY A 187 1.11 -22.97 -3.28
C GLY A 187 0.61 -23.56 -4.60
N LYS A 188 -0.63 -23.26 -4.98
CA LYS A 188 -1.29 -23.75 -6.21
C LYS A 188 -0.98 -22.90 -7.44
N TYR A 189 -0.22 -21.82 -7.31
CA TYR A 189 0.16 -20.97 -8.45
C TYR A 189 1.13 -21.70 -9.37
N ASP A 190 0.97 -21.52 -10.67
CA ASP A 190 1.95 -21.92 -11.66
C ASP A 190 3.01 -20.81 -11.81
N ASP A 191 4.29 -21.17 -11.98
CA ASP A 191 5.37 -20.21 -12.28
C ASP A 191 5.86 -20.48 -13.69
N PRO A 192 5.41 -19.68 -14.69
CA PRO A 192 5.91 -19.84 -16.05
C PRO A 192 7.43 -19.56 -16.09
N PRO A 193 8.17 -20.26 -16.97
CA PRO A 193 9.58 -19.95 -17.19
C PRO A 193 9.73 -18.48 -17.61
N LYS A 194 10.74 -17.80 -17.05
CA LYS A 194 10.99 -16.38 -17.29
C LYS A 194 11.12 -16.08 -18.79
N LYS A 195 10.37 -15.08 -19.28
CA LYS A 195 10.64 -14.47 -20.59
C LYS A 195 11.95 -13.67 -20.61
N THR A 196 12.39 -13.17 -19.46
CA THR A 196 13.63 -12.38 -19.32
C THR A 196 14.39 -12.73 -18.03
N LEU A 197 15.61 -13.24 -18.18
CA LEU A 197 16.53 -13.48 -17.07
C LEU A 197 17.32 -12.19 -16.80
N ILE A 198 16.87 -11.38 -15.83
CA ILE A 198 17.73 -10.30 -15.31
C ILE A 198 18.82 -10.94 -14.44
N THR A 199 19.97 -11.21 -15.05
CA THR A 199 21.15 -11.77 -14.41
C THR A 199 22.17 -10.65 -14.12
N GLY A 200 22.58 -10.51 -12.86
CA GLY A 200 23.65 -9.58 -12.45
C GLY A 200 23.43 -8.86 -11.12
N ASN A 201 24.33 -7.92 -10.79
CA ASN A 201 24.17 -6.99 -9.67
C ASN A 201 23.30 -5.81 -10.12
N ILE A 202 21.98 -6.01 -10.14
CA ILE A 202 20.98 -5.06 -10.68
C ILE A 202 21.14 -3.69 -10.03
N PHE A 203 21.42 -3.63 -8.72
CA PHE A 203 21.70 -2.38 -8.01
C PHE A 203 22.94 -1.68 -8.55
N SER A 204 24.05 -2.41 -8.74
CA SER A 204 25.25 -1.82 -9.32
C SER A 204 25.03 -1.37 -10.76
N LYS A 205 24.29 -2.14 -11.57
CA LYS A 205 23.97 -1.74 -12.96
C LYS A 205 23.04 -0.53 -13.00
N ALA A 206 21.98 -0.51 -12.19
CA ALA A 206 21.04 0.62 -12.10
C ALA A 206 21.72 1.88 -11.57
N LEU A 207 22.53 1.78 -10.51
CA LEU A 207 23.29 2.91 -9.96
C LEU A 207 24.48 3.32 -10.84
N LYS A 208 24.87 2.52 -11.83
CA LYS A 208 25.83 2.92 -12.87
C LYS A 208 25.16 3.61 -14.06
N ASP A 209 23.86 3.43 -14.24
CA ASP A 209 23.10 4.11 -15.29
C ASP A 209 22.88 5.59 -14.91
N GLU A 210 23.49 6.49 -15.67
CA GLU A 210 23.38 7.93 -15.45
C GLU A 210 21.96 8.47 -15.62
N ARG A 211 21.14 7.91 -16.53
CA ARG A 211 19.74 8.35 -16.68
C ARG A 211 18.93 7.93 -15.46
N PHE A 212 19.13 6.71 -14.98
CA PHE A 212 18.47 6.24 -13.78
C PHE A 212 18.87 7.06 -12.54
N LYS A 213 20.16 7.38 -12.39
CA LYS A 213 20.63 8.26 -11.29
C LYS A 213 19.99 9.65 -11.34
N LYS A 214 19.96 10.29 -12.51
CA LYS A 214 19.30 11.60 -12.68
C LYS A 214 17.82 11.53 -12.29
N PHE A 215 17.11 10.51 -12.76
CA PHE A 215 15.71 10.28 -12.40
C PHE A 215 15.53 10.03 -10.89
N LEU A 216 16.36 9.18 -10.28
CA LEU A 216 16.28 8.86 -8.86
C LEU A 216 16.55 10.08 -7.99
N THR A 217 17.59 10.86 -8.30
CA THR A 217 17.91 12.10 -7.60
C THR A 217 16.76 13.10 -7.72
N PHE A 218 16.24 13.32 -8.93
CA PHE A 218 15.08 14.17 -9.14
C PHE A 218 13.87 13.71 -8.30
N ALA A 219 13.53 12.42 -8.36
CA ALA A 219 12.39 11.87 -7.62
C ALA A 219 12.57 12.00 -6.10
N LEU A 220 13.78 11.78 -5.58
CA LEU A 220 14.09 11.96 -4.17
C LEU A 220 13.92 13.42 -3.74
N PHE A 221 14.52 14.37 -4.46
CA PHE A 221 14.38 15.80 -4.14
C PHE A 221 12.92 16.25 -4.24
N TRP A 222 12.22 15.89 -5.32
CA TRP A 222 10.82 16.25 -5.53
C TRP A 222 9.92 15.75 -4.39
N ASN A 223 10.02 14.47 -4.03
CA ASN A 223 9.21 13.90 -2.95
C ASN A 223 9.62 14.44 -1.58
N PHE A 224 10.91 14.67 -1.34
CA PHE A 224 11.40 15.27 -0.10
C PHE A 224 10.83 16.68 0.09
N THR A 225 10.87 17.51 -0.95
CA THR A 225 10.31 18.87 -0.91
C THR A 225 8.81 18.85 -0.63
N ILE A 226 8.04 17.99 -1.31
CA ILE A 226 6.59 17.86 -1.07
C ILE A 226 6.31 17.41 0.36
N ALA A 227 7.03 16.39 0.84
CA ALA A 227 6.85 15.86 2.20
C ALA A 227 7.21 16.90 3.27
N LEU A 228 8.21 17.74 3.01
CA LEU A 228 8.61 18.82 3.91
C LEU A 228 7.60 19.97 3.90
N ALA A 229 7.10 20.38 2.73
CA ALA A 229 6.22 21.54 2.57
C ALA A 229 4.76 21.27 2.96
N SER A 230 4.25 20.05 2.69
CA SER A 230 2.82 19.70 2.83
C SER A 230 2.19 20.08 4.19
N PRO A 231 2.81 19.79 5.35
CA PRO A 231 2.24 20.17 6.66
C PRO A 231 2.11 21.69 6.84
N PHE A 232 3.00 22.48 6.25
CA PHE A 232 3.00 23.94 6.38
C PHE A 232 1.85 24.59 5.60
N PHE A 233 1.43 24.01 4.47
CA PHE A 233 0.26 24.48 3.73
C PHE A 233 -1.03 24.35 4.56
N SER A 234 -1.22 23.19 5.19
CA SER A 234 -2.36 22.97 6.10
C SER A 234 -2.30 23.87 7.33
N TYR A 235 -1.10 24.06 7.91
CA TYR A 235 -0.89 24.98 9.02
C TYR A 235 -1.25 26.42 8.64
N HIS A 236 -0.78 26.89 7.47
CA HIS A 236 -1.05 28.25 7.00
C HIS A 236 -2.56 28.50 6.80
N GLN A 237 -3.28 27.55 6.20
CA GLN A 237 -4.73 27.63 6.00
C GLN A 237 -5.51 27.78 7.32
N ILE A 238 -5.15 27.00 8.34
CA ILE A 238 -5.90 26.94 9.59
C ILE A 238 -5.45 28.03 10.57
N VAL A 239 -4.15 28.26 10.71
CA VAL A 239 -3.61 29.14 11.76
C VAL A 239 -3.45 30.58 11.27
N ASN A 240 -2.85 30.78 10.09
CA ASN A 240 -2.56 32.12 9.59
C ASN A 240 -3.78 32.73 8.88
N LEU A 241 -4.43 31.97 8.00
CA LEU A 241 -5.62 32.42 7.26
C LEU A 241 -6.94 32.19 8.01
N LYS A 242 -6.91 31.44 9.12
CA LYS A 242 -8.07 31.16 9.99
C LYS A 242 -9.30 30.63 9.23
N LEU A 243 -9.06 29.81 8.21
CA LEU A 243 -10.13 29.26 7.38
C LEU A 243 -10.95 28.23 8.16
N SER A 244 -12.26 28.18 7.88
CA SER A 244 -13.13 27.17 8.50
C SER A 244 -12.89 25.79 7.87
N TYR A 245 -12.93 24.75 8.70
CA TYR A 245 -12.79 23.37 8.24
C TYR A 245 -13.84 22.98 7.19
N SER A 246 -15.07 23.50 7.30
CA SER A 246 -16.13 23.27 6.31
C SER A 246 -15.79 23.85 4.95
N TYR A 247 -15.20 25.05 4.90
CA TYR A 247 -14.77 25.67 3.65
C TYR A 247 -13.66 24.87 2.98
N LEU A 248 -12.63 24.45 3.75
CA LEU A 248 -11.56 23.59 3.25
C LEU A 248 -12.10 22.23 2.75
N SER A 249 -13.09 21.67 3.43
CA SER A 249 -13.73 20.41 3.02
C SER A 249 -14.49 20.53 1.70
N ILE A 250 -15.23 21.63 1.49
CA ILE A 250 -15.94 21.90 0.23
C ILE A 250 -14.94 22.05 -0.92
N LEU A 251 -13.87 22.82 -0.72
CA LEU A 251 -12.80 22.94 -1.72
C LEU A 251 -12.16 21.60 -2.02
N GLY A 252 -11.86 20.78 -1.00
CA GLY A 252 -11.33 19.43 -1.18
C GLY A 252 -12.27 18.50 -1.98
N PHE A 253 -13.59 18.62 -1.81
CA PHE A 253 -14.56 17.89 -2.63
C PHE A 253 -14.55 18.35 -4.09
N ILE A 254 -14.52 19.67 -4.33
CA ILE A 254 -14.44 20.24 -5.69
C ILE A 254 -13.14 19.79 -6.37
N ALA A 255 -12.00 19.95 -5.69
CA ALA A 255 -10.68 19.51 -6.12
C ALA A 255 -10.65 18.04 -6.55
N THR A 256 -11.22 17.18 -5.70
CA THR A 256 -11.29 15.73 -5.97
C THR A 256 -12.17 15.45 -7.19
N GLY A 257 -13.32 16.13 -7.31
CA GLY A 257 -14.22 16.00 -8.46
C GLY A 257 -13.57 16.44 -9.77
N VAL A 258 -12.89 17.59 -9.77
CA VAL A 258 -12.13 18.10 -10.92
C VAL A 258 -11.02 17.12 -11.29
N SER A 259 -10.24 16.64 -10.31
CA SER A 259 -9.18 15.66 -10.52
C SER A 259 -9.69 14.37 -11.17
N MET A 260 -10.86 13.87 -10.74
CA MET A 260 -11.48 12.69 -11.35
C MET A 260 -11.79 12.89 -12.84
N VAL A 261 -12.32 14.05 -13.22
CA VAL A 261 -12.56 14.38 -14.64
C VAL A 261 -11.22 14.45 -15.38
N PHE A 262 -10.25 15.18 -14.84
CA PHE A 262 -8.95 15.37 -15.46
C PHE A 262 -8.15 14.07 -15.63
N TYR A 263 -8.30 13.06 -14.77
CA TYR A 263 -7.65 11.76 -14.97
C TYR A 263 -8.02 11.11 -16.30
N PHE A 264 -9.27 11.23 -16.76
CA PHE A 264 -9.68 10.72 -18.08
C PHE A 264 -9.00 11.47 -19.22
N TRP A 265 -8.84 12.80 -19.08
CA TRP A 265 -8.20 13.65 -20.07
C TRP A 265 -6.69 13.41 -20.12
N TRP A 266 -6.03 13.37 -18.96
CA TRP A 266 -4.60 13.12 -18.84
C TRP A 266 -4.19 11.75 -19.38
N GLY A 267 -5.00 10.72 -19.17
CA GLY A 267 -4.77 9.40 -19.77
C GLY A 267 -4.74 9.46 -21.30
N LYS A 268 -5.76 10.08 -21.91
CA LYS A 268 -5.84 10.24 -23.37
C LYS A 268 -4.72 11.12 -23.93
N LEU A 269 -4.33 12.16 -23.20
CA LEU A 269 -3.27 13.06 -23.62
C LEU A 269 -1.91 12.36 -23.56
N ALA A 270 -1.63 11.63 -22.49
CA ALA A 270 -0.41 10.84 -22.34
C ALA A 270 -0.26 9.78 -23.45
N ASP A 271 -1.35 9.14 -23.86
CA ASP A 271 -1.36 8.20 -24.98
C ASP A 271 -1.02 8.87 -26.34
N ARG A 272 -1.25 10.19 -26.49
CA ARG A 272 -1.00 10.93 -27.74
C ARG A 272 0.37 11.61 -27.78
N ILE A 273 0.74 12.36 -26.74
CA ILE A 273 1.97 13.19 -26.72
C ILE A 273 3.14 12.51 -25.98
N GLY A 274 2.90 11.33 -25.39
CA GLY A 274 3.89 10.56 -24.66
C GLY A 274 3.96 10.91 -23.17
N HIS A 275 4.27 9.89 -22.36
CA HIS A 275 4.30 10.01 -20.90
C HIS A 275 5.36 11.00 -20.36
N GLN A 276 6.47 11.18 -21.07
CA GLN A 276 7.54 12.10 -20.63
C GLN A 276 7.10 13.56 -20.72
N SER A 277 6.52 13.98 -21.85
CA SER A 277 6.09 15.38 -22.04
C SER A 277 4.95 15.77 -21.09
N VAL A 278 4.04 14.83 -20.80
CA VAL A 278 3.00 15.05 -19.78
C VAL A 278 3.61 15.22 -18.39
N ALA A 279 4.65 14.44 -18.06
CA ALA A 279 5.32 14.55 -16.76
C ALA A 279 6.06 15.90 -16.61
N GLU A 280 6.79 16.34 -17.64
CA GLU A 280 7.48 17.63 -17.64
C GLU A 280 6.49 18.79 -17.47
N PHE A 281 5.37 18.78 -18.20
CA PHE A 281 4.31 19.77 -18.04
C PHE A 281 3.72 19.75 -16.63
N SER A 282 3.44 18.57 -16.08
CA SER A 282 2.89 18.43 -14.73
C SER A 282 3.83 18.99 -13.65
N ILE A 283 5.14 18.74 -13.78
CA ILE A 283 6.14 19.26 -12.85
C ILE A 283 6.21 20.79 -12.93
N PHE A 284 6.15 21.35 -14.14
CA PHE A 284 6.13 22.79 -14.35
C PHE A 284 4.88 23.43 -13.70
N THR A 285 3.69 22.90 -13.98
CA THR A 285 2.43 23.39 -13.39
C THR A 285 2.43 23.30 -11.87
N ALA A 286 2.89 22.18 -11.31
CA ALA A 286 2.96 22.00 -9.86
C ALA A 286 3.94 22.98 -9.19
N SER A 287 5.09 23.25 -9.82
CA SER A 287 6.06 24.24 -9.31
C SER A 287 5.52 25.67 -9.36
N PHE A 288 4.75 25.98 -10.41
CA PHE A 288 4.06 27.27 -10.53
C PHE A 288 3.00 27.44 -9.44
N LEU A 289 2.14 26.44 -9.23
CA LEU A 289 1.13 26.44 -8.16
C LEU A 289 1.78 26.62 -6.78
N ALA A 290 2.86 25.89 -6.49
CA ALA A 290 3.60 26.05 -5.24
C ALA A 290 4.17 27.46 -5.05
N SER A 291 4.54 28.15 -6.14
CA SER A 291 5.01 29.54 -6.08
C SER A 291 3.88 30.53 -5.81
N MET A 292 2.64 30.22 -6.23
CA MET A 292 1.46 31.06 -5.93
C MET A 292 1.21 31.19 -4.43
N TRP A 293 1.58 30.18 -3.64
CA TRP A 293 1.46 30.22 -2.18
C TRP A 293 2.28 31.33 -1.52
N LEU A 294 3.36 31.81 -2.14
CA LEU A 294 4.11 32.98 -1.63
C LEU A 294 3.28 34.26 -1.60
N PHE A 295 2.27 34.33 -2.46
CA PHE A 295 1.38 35.49 -2.57
C PHE A 295 0.05 35.28 -1.84
N MET A 296 -0.14 34.15 -1.17
CA MET A 296 -1.39 33.82 -0.49
C MET A 296 -1.44 34.44 0.90
N ASN A 297 -2.31 35.43 1.07
CA ASN A 297 -2.54 36.15 2.32
C ASN A 297 -4.05 36.36 2.54
N GLU A 298 -4.42 37.02 3.64
CA GLU A 298 -5.83 37.25 4.02
C GLU A 298 -6.66 37.98 2.94
N HIS A 299 -6.03 38.70 2.01
CA HIS A 299 -6.72 39.41 0.93
C HIS A 299 -6.79 38.60 -0.37
N THR A 300 -5.77 37.78 -0.66
CA THR A 300 -5.64 37.08 -1.95
C THR A 300 -6.10 35.62 -1.90
N PHE A 301 -6.28 35.03 -0.72
CA PHE A 301 -6.60 33.60 -0.58
C PHE A 301 -7.89 33.19 -1.30
N LYS A 302 -8.88 34.09 -1.39
CA LYS A 302 -10.17 33.78 -2.05
C LYS A 302 -10.03 33.47 -3.53
N PHE A 303 -9.00 34.01 -4.19
CA PHE A 303 -8.73 33.79 -5.61
C PHE A 303 -7.69 32.70 -5.84
N LEU A 304 -6.65 32.65 -5.01
CA LEU A 304 -5.52 31.73 -5.19
C LEU A 304 -5.85 30.31 -4.70
N LEU A 305 -6.59 30.18 -3.60
CA LEU A 305 -6.86 28.88 -2.98
C LEU A 305 -7.74 27.96 -3.87
N PRO A 306 -8.79 28.46 -4.57
CA PRO A 306 -9.55 27.63 -5.50
C PRO A 306 -8.79 27.23 -6.77
N ILE A 307 -7.70 27.93 -7.12
CA ILE A 307 -6.85 27.57 -8.27
C ILE A 307 -5.86 26.46 -7.89
N ASP A 308 -5.44 26.42 -6.63
CA ASP A 308 -4.59 25.38 -6.06
C ASP A 308 -5.35 24.07 -5.77
N SER A 309 -6.65 24.18 -5.43
CA SER A 309 -7.54 23.06 -5.07
C SER A 309 -8.08 22.33 -6.30
#